data_AF-A0A2J8MYL4-F1
#
_entry.id   AF-A0A2J8MYL4-F1
#
_cell.length_a   1.000
_cell.length_b   1.000
_cell.length_c   1.000
_cell.angle_alpha   90.00
_cell.angle_beta   90.00
_cell.angle_gamma   90.00
#
_symmetry.space_group_name_H-M   'P 1'
#
loop_
_entity.id
_entity.type
_entity.pdbx_description
1 polymer ?
#
loop_
_entity_poly.entity_id
_entity_poly.type
_entity_poly.pdbx_seq_one_letter_code
_entity_poly.pdbx_strand_id
1 'polypeptide(L)'
;MAEFLDDQETRLCDNCKKEIPVFNFTIHEIHCQRNIGMCPTCKEPFPKSDMETHMAAEHCQVTCKCNKKLEKRLLKKHEVLKTELEAGRGGSSL
;
A
#
# COMPACT_ATOMS: atom_id res chain seq x y z
N MET A 1 -20.19 35.05 -5.40
CA MET A 1 -21.11 33.94 -5.64
C MET A 1 -20.27 32.68 -5.72
N ALA A 2 -20.21 31.90 -4.65
CA ALA A 2 -19.48 30.65 -4.60
C ALA A 2 -20.52 29.53 -4.46
N GLU A 3 -20.95 29.01 -5.61
CA GLU A 3 -21.83 27.84 -5.67
C GLU A 3 -21.11 26.82 -6.55
N PHE A 4 -20.25 26.03 -5.93
CA PHE A 4 -19.80 24.74 -6.45
C PHE A 4 -20.27 23.69 -5.45
N LEU A 5 -21.58 23.42 -5.47
CA LEU A 5 -22.11 22.19 -4.92
C LEU A 5 -21.84 21.11 -5.96
N ASP A 6 -20.61 20.61 -5.97
CA ASP A 6 -20.32 19.29 -6.51
C ASP A 6 -20.90 18.23 -5.54
N ASP A 7 -22.21 18.28 -5.31
CA ASP A 7 -23.00 17.21 -4.70
C ASP A 7 -23.20 16.13 -5.79
N GLN A 8 -22.08 15.66 -6.35
CA GLN A 8 -22.08 14.47 -7.16
C GLN A 8 -22.22 13.33 -6.15
N GLU A 9 -23.43 12.81 -5.97
CA GLU A 9 -23.68 11.65 -5.13
C GLU A 9 -22.61 10.59 -5.45
N THR A 10 -21.72 10.29 -4.50
CA THR A 10 -20.68 9.29 -4.64
C THR A 10 -21.05 8.05 -3.85
N ARG A 11 -20.58 6.89 -4.30
CA ARG A 11 -20.68 5.62 -3.58
C ARG A 11 -19.30 5.01 -3.42
N LEU A 12 -19.05 4.43 -2.26
CA LEU A 12 -17.83 3.69 -1.98
C LEU A 12 -17.85 2.35 -2.72
N CYS A 13 -16.88 2.10 -3.59
CA CYS A 13 -16.70 0.79 -4.20
C CYS A 13 -16.15 -0.20 -3.18
N ASP A 14 -16.78 -1.36 -3.01
CA ASP A 14 -16.30 -2.36 -2.05
C ASP A 14 -14.97 -3.00 -2.46
N ASN A 15 -14.69 -3.08 -3.77
CA ASN A 15 -13.51 -3.72 -4.32
C ASN A 15 -12.25 -2.84 -4.20
N CYS A 16 -12.33 -1.58 -4.64
CA CYS A 16 -11.19 -0.65 -4.59
C CYS A 16 -11.23 0.35 -3.43
N LYS A 17 -12.29 0.35 -2.61
CA LYS A 17 -12.48 1.25 -1.46
C LYS A 17 -12.32 2.75 -1.82
N LYS A 18 -12.67 3.12 -3.05
CA LYS A 18 -12.69 4.52 -3.53
C LYS A 18 -14.11 5.03 -3.69
N GLU A 19 -14.28 6.33 -3.48
CA GLU A 19 -15.53 7.04 -3.72
C GLU A 19 -15.69 7.31 -5.22
N ILE A 20 -16.79 6.82 -5.79
CA ILE A 20 -17.06 6.89 -7.23
C ILE A 20 -18.42 7.54 -7.42
N PRO A 21 -18.56 8.54 -8.33
CA PRO A 21 -19.85 9.14 -8.63
C PRO A 21 -20.89 8.08 -9.05
N VAL A 22 -22.10 8.15 -8.50
CA VAL A 22 -23.22 7.20 -8.73
C VAL A 22 -23.44 6.96 -10.22
N PHE A 23 -23.45 8.02 -11.01
CA PHE A 23 -23.61 7.97 -12.47
C PHE A 23 -22.57 7.06 -13.16
N ASN A 24 -21.34 7.03 -12.65
CA ASN A 24 -20.25 6.20 -13.19
C ASN A 24 -20.05 4.88 -12.43
N PHE A 25 -20.80 4.65 -11.33
CA PHE A 25 -20.58 3.51 -10.45
C PHE A 25 -20.77 2.17 -11.16
N THR A 26 -21.81 2.03 -11.98
CA THR A 26 -22.07 0.78 -12.74
C THR A 26 -20.93 0.42 -13.67
N ILE A 27 -20.41 1.40 -14.41
CA ILE A 27 -19.27 1.20 -15.33
C ILE A 27 -18.01 0.88 -14.51
N HIS A 28 -17.76 1.67 -13.46
CA HIS A 28 -16.64 1.43 -12.55
C HIS A 28 -16.69 0.04 -11.94
N GLU A 29 -17.84 -0.44 -11.44
CA GLU A 29 -17.96 -1.74 -10.78
C GLU A 29 -17.54 -2.88 -11.73
N ILE A 30 -18.02 -2.86 -12.98
CA ILE A 30 -17.66 -3.85 -14.00
C ILE A 30 -16.15 -3.82 -14.28
N HIS A 31 -15.56 -2.64 -14.46
CA HIS A 31 -14.12 -2.51 -14.71
C HIS A 31 -13.29 -2.86 -13.50
N CYS A 32 -13.70 -2.42 -12.32
CA CYS A 32 -13.02 -2.61 -11.06
C CYS A 32 -12.93 -4.09 -10.74
N GLN A 33 -14.05 -4.82 -10.79
CA GLN A 33 -14.06 -6.26 -10.52
C GLN A 33 -13.20 -7.08 -11.51
N ARG A 34 -13.12 -6.65 -12.77
CA ARG A 34 -12.32 -7.34 -13.79
C ARG A 34 -10.84 -7.03 -13.68
N ASN A 35 -10.49 -5.77 -13.47
CA ASN A 35 -9.12 -5.28 -13.61
C ASN A 35 -8.42 -5.01 -12.28
N ILE A 36 -9.14 -4.78 -11.18
CA ILE A 36 -8.56 -4.54 -9.86
C ILE A 36 -8.57 -5.85 -9.07
N GLY A 37 -7.44 -6.15 -8.42
CA GLY A 37 -7.27 -7.24 -7.48
C GLY A 37 -6.83 -6.70 -6.12
N MET A 38 -7.08 -7.47 -5.08
CA MET A 38 -6.57 -7.15 -3.74
C MET A 38 -5.21 -7.81 -3.55
N CYS A 39 -4.22 -7.03 -3.12
CA CYS A 39 -2.91 -7.56 -2.79
C CYS A 39 -3.01 -8.51 -1.58
N PRO A 40 -2.48 -9.74 -1.64
CA PRO A 40 -2.57 -10.69 -0.51
C PRO A 40 -1.73 -10.28 0.70
N THR A 41 -0.73 -9.40 0.51
CA THR A 41 0.20 -9.00 1.57
C THR A 41 -0.24 -7.73 2.30
N CYS A 42 -0.48 -6.64 1.58
CA CYS A 42 -0.92 -5.38 2.19
C CYS A 42 -2.44 -5.18 2.21
N LYS A 43 -3.21 -6.04 1.53
CA LYS A 43 -4.67 -5.93 1.38
C LYS A 43 -5.13 -4.64 0.71
N GLU A 44 -4.25 -3.98 -0.03
CA GLU A 44 -4.57 -2.78 -0.80
C GLU A 44 -5.03 -3.16 -2.22
N PRO A 45 -5.94 -2.39 -2.82
CA PRO A 45 -6.45 -2.66 -4.16
C PRO A 45 -5.51 -2.12 -5.23
N PHE A 46 -5.08 -3.00 -6.15
CA PHE A 46 -4.21 -2.65 -7.28
C PHE A 46 -4.72 -3.23 -8.59
N PRO A 47 -4.48 -2.57 -9.73
CA PRO A 47 -4.71 -3.16 -11.03
C PRO A 47 -3.95 -4.49 -11.15
N LYS A 48 -4.60 -5.54 -11.64
CA LYS A 48 -3.97 -6.86 -11.90
C LYS A 48 -2.75 -6.73 -12.80
N SER A 49 -2.78 -5.80 -13.76
CA SER A 49 -1.63 -5.45 -14.62
C SER A 49 -0.44 -4.88 -13.85
N ASP A 50 -0.70 -4.17 -12.75
CA ASP A 50 0.33 -3.55 -11.91
C ASP A 50 0.66 -4.38 -10.66
N MET A 51 -0.14 -5.42 -10.36
CA MET A 51 0.05 -6.27 -9.19
C MET A 51 1.43 -6.93 -9.16
N GLU A 52 1.93 -7.36 -10.32
CA GLU A 52 3.29 -7.92 -10.44
C GLU A 52 4.35 -6.85 -10.13
N THR A 53 4.21 -5.65 -10.70
CA THR A 53 5.10 -4.52 -10.44
C THR A 53 5.09 -4.14 -8.95
N HIS A 54 3.92 -4.02 -8.35
CA HIS A 54 3.74 -3.73 -6.93
C HIS A 54 4.39 -4.81 -6.05
N MET A 55 4.18 -6.09 -6.37
CA MET A 55 4.84 -7.20 -5.68
C MET A 55 6.37 -7.10 -5.78
N ALA A 56 6.90 -6.81 -6.96
CA ALA A 56 8.34 -6.69 -7.17
C ALA A 56 8.96 -5.42 -6.52
N ALA A 57 8.19 -4.33 -6.44
CA ALA A 57 8.66 -3.06 -5.90
C ALA A 57 8.60 -3.00 -4.36
N GLU A 58 7.49 -3.46 -3.78
CA GLU A 58 7.18 -3.29 -2.35
C GLU A 58 7.38 -4.59 -1.55
N HIS A 59 6.94 -5.72 -2.12
CA HIS A 59 6.85 -7.01 -1.43
C HIS A 59 7.95 -8.01 -1.82
N CYS A 60 8.89 -7.59 -2.67
CA CYS A 60 9.97 -8.46 -3.12
C CYS A 60 10.84 -8.89 -1.93
N GLN A 61 11.04 -10.21 -1.81
CA GLN A 61 11.82 -10.79 -0.73
C GLN A 61 13.31 -10.55 -0.98
N VAL A 62 13.91 -9.72 -0.12
CA VAL A 62 15.31 -9.34 -0.16
C VAL A 62 16.02 -9.84 1.10
N THR A 63 17.27 -10.28 0.93
CA THR A 63 18.11 -10.70 2.05
C THR A 63 18.85 -9.49 2.58
N CYS A 64 18.55 -9.10 3.81
CA CYS A 64 19.32 -8.07 4.50
C CYS A 64 20.74 -8.57 4.79
N LYS A 65 21.70 -7.66 4.90
CA LYS A 65 23.09 -7.95 5.32
C LYS A 65 23.23 -8.73 6.63
N CYS A 66 22.19 -8.77 7.46
CA CYS A 66 22.14 -9.61 8.67
C CYS A 66 21.58 -11.02 8.44
N ASN A 67 21.56 -11.52 7.21
CA ASN A 67 20.99 -12.82 6.85
C ASN A 67 19.48 -13.01 7.12
N LYS A 68 18.71 -11.91 7.32
CA LYS A 68 17.25 -11.98 7.45
C LYS A 68 16.58 -11.74 6.11
N LYS A 69 15.63 -12.60 5.74
CA LYS A 69 14.74 -12.43 4.58
C LYS A 69 13.59 -11.52 4.97
N LEU A 70 13.45 -10.39 4.28
CA LEU A 70 12.45 -9.36 4.57
C LEU A 70 11.91 -8.83 3.25
N GLU A 71 10.72 -8.26 3.27
CA GLU A 71 10.19 -7.55 2.11
C GLU A 71 10.91 -6.23 1.89
N LYS A 72 11.02 -5.79 0.63
CA LYS A 72 11.72 -4.57 0.25
C LYS A 72 11.24 -3.32 0.99
N ARG A 73 9.91 -3.19 1.19
CA ARG A 73 9.31 -2.11 2.00
C ARG A 73 9.76 -2.15 3.47
N LEU A 74 9.87 -3.35 4.04
CA LEU A 74 10.29 -3.56 5.42
C LEU A 74 11.81 -3.44 5.60
N LEU A 75 12.59 -3.76 4.56
CA LEU A 75 14.05 -3.66 4.59
C LEU A 75 14.49 -2.23 4.92
N LYS A 76 13.91 -1.22 4.27
CA LYS A 76 14.22 0.20 4.56
C LYS A 76 14.02 0.54 6.04
N LYS A 77 12.89 0.11 6.63
CA LYS A 77 12.61 0.33 8.06
C LYS A 77 13.59 -0.44 8.95
N HIS A 78 13.89 -1.69 8.58
CA HIS A 78 14.81 -2.56 9.31
C HIS A 78 16.24 -2.05 9.32
N GLU A 79 16.71 -1.45 8.22
CA GLU A 79 18.04 -0.83 8.15
C GLU A 79 18.16 0.39 9.06
N VAL A 80 17.13 1.25 9.10
CA VAL A 80 17.09 2.43 9.99
C VAL A 80 17.00 2.03 11.47
N LEU A 81 16.14 1.07 11.81
CA LEU A 81 15.98 0.64 13.21
C LEU A 81 17.26 -0.03 13.76
N LYS A 82 17.99 -0.78 12.92
CA LYS A 82 19.27 -1.35 13.31
C LYS A 82 20.31 -0.29 13.67
N THR A 83 20.34 0.82 12.94
CA THR A 83 21.29 1.89 13.24
C THR A 83 20.96 2.60 14.56
N GLU A 84 19.69 2.62 14.97
CA GLU A 84 19.26 3.26 16.23
C GLU A 84 19.43 2.34 17.44
N LEU A 85 19.25 1.03 17.28
CA LEU A 85 19.43 0.06 18.37
C LEU A 85 20.90 -0.12 18.79
N GLU A 86 21.85 0.17 17.91
CA GLU A 86 23.29 0.16 18.22
C GLU A 86 23.74 1.44 18.95
N ALA A 87 22.95 2.52 18.92
CA ALA A 87 23.24 3.77 19.64
C ALA A 87 22.80 3.76 21.12
N GLY A 88 22.07 2.72 21.55
CA GLY A 88 21.50 2.62 22.91
C GLY A 88 22.29 1.78 23.92
N ARG A 89 23.52 1.36 23.61
CA ARG A 89 24.37 0.59 24.55
C ARG A 89 25.69 1.31 24.84
N GLY A 90 25.58 2.44 25.53
CA GLY A 90 26.68 3.11 26.22
C GLY A 90 26.12 4.22 27.12
N GLY A 91 26.14 4.15 28.44
CA GLY A 91 26.60 3.08 29.30
C GLY A 91 25.96 3.19 30.68
N SER A 92 25.71 2.03 31.27
CA SER A 92 25.67 1.84 32.71
C SER A 92 27.09 1.54 33.16
N SER A 93 27.76 2.48 33.82
CA SER A 93 28.93 2.23 34.66
C SER A 93 29.10 3.42 35.60
N LEU A 94 28.68 3.18 36.85
CA LEU A 94 29.23 3.69 38.12
C LEU A 94 29.51 5.18 38.26
#